data_AF-A0A3P6GBC7-F1
#
_entry.id   AF-A0A3P6GBC7-F1
#
_cell.length_a   1.000
_cell.length_b   1.000
_cell.length_c   1.000
_cell.angle_alpha   90.00
_cell.angle_beta   90.00
_cell.angle_gamma   90.00
#
_symmetry.space_group_name_H-M   'P 1'
#
loop_
_entity.id
_entity.type
_entity.pdbx_description
1 polymer ?
#
loop_
_entity_poly.entity_id
_entity_poly.type
_entity_poly.pdbx_seq_one_letter_code
_entity_poly.pdbx_strand_id
1 'polypeptide(L)' 'MRMSKNVKVLVSLVLVVFLALAATNIEARYINYRDLGSGDHSLACDKANPSTCKKQEVNPYHRGCETAERCRESR' A
#
# COMPACT_ATOMS: atom_id res chain seq x y z
N MET A 1 -28.79 23.19 -14.49
CA MET A 1 -28.01 24.39 -14.86
C MET A 1 -27.28 24.14 -16.17
N ARG A 2 -27.55 24.92 -17.22
CA ARG A 2 -26.85 24.78 -18.52
C ARG A 2 -25.55 25.59 -18.44
N MET A 3 -24.44 24.91 -18.17
CA MET A 3 -23.11 25.52 -18.13
C MET A 3 -22.68 25.99 -19.53
N SER A 4 -22.08 27.18 -19.62
CA SER A 4 -21.47 27.66 -20.86
C SER A 4 -20.23 26.82 -21.22
N LYS A 5 -19.85 26.78 -22.50
CA LYS A 5 -18.71 25.97 -22.97
C LYS A 5 -17.42 26.31 -22.22
N ASN A 6 -17.18 27.60 -21.98
CA ASN A 6 -16.00 28.09 -21.27
C ASN A 6 -15.99 27.67 -19.79
N VAL A 7 -17.16 27.68 -19.13
CA VAL A 7 -17.28 27.24 -17.73
C VAL A 7 -16.97 25.74 -17.61
N LYS A 8 -17.43 24.92 -18.56
CA LYS A 8 -17.10 23.48 -18.57
C LYS A 8 -15.61 23.23 -18.72
N VAL A 9 -14.93 23.97 -19.60
CA VAL A 9 -13.48 23.85 -19.82
C VAL A 9 -12.73 24.22 -18.54
N LEU A 10 -13.07 25.37 -17.93
CA LEU A 10 -12.44 25.82 -16.69
C LEU A 10 -12.64 24.83 -15.55
N VAL A 11 -13.86 24.33 -15.35
CA VAL A 11 -14.15 23.34 -14.31
C VAL A 11 -13.38 22.03 -14.55
N SER A 12 -13.29 21.56 -15.79
CA SER A 12 -12.53 20.35 -16.12
C SER A 12 -11.03 20.52 -15.86
N LEU A 13 -10.47 21.68 -16.20
CA LEU A 13 -9.05 21.97 -15.99
C LEU A 13 -8.72 22.03 -14.50
N VAL A 14 -9.56 22.70 -13.72
CA VAL A 14 -9.43 22.80 -12.26
C VAL A 14 -9.52 21.40 -11.63
N LEU A 15 -10.47 20.57 -12.05
CA LEU A 15 -10.61 19.18 -11.58
C LEU A 15 -9.35 18.35 -11.85
N VAL A 16 -8.78 18.42 -13.06
CA VAL A 16 -7.56 17.69 -13.44
C VAL A 16 -6.38 18.13 -12.58
N VAL A 17 -6.21 19.43 -12.33
CA VAL A 17 -5.17 19.96 -11.45
C VAL A 17 -5.34 19.42 -10.02
N PHE A 18 -6.55 19.45 -9.47
CA PHE A 18 -6.82 18.89 -8.13
C PHE A 18 -6.52 17.39 -8.04
N LEU A 19 -6.88 16.61 -9.04
CA LEU A 19 -6.57 15.17 -9.09
C LEU A 19 -5.07 14.92 -9.15
N ALA A 20 -4.32 15.72 -9.92
CA ALA A 20 -2.87 15.62 -9.97
C ALA A 20 -2.21 15.95 -8.62
N LEU A 21 -2.66 17.01 -7.93
CA LEU A 21 -2.17 17.33 -6.58
C LEU A 21 -2.55 16.25 -5.55
N ALA A 22 -3.73 15.64 -5.67
CA ALA A 22 -4.12 14.54 -4.80
C ALA A 22 -3.22 13.31 -5.03
N ALA A 23 -2.89 13.01 -6.29
CA ALA A 23 -2.04 11.87 -6.66
C ALA A 23 -0.59 12.02 -6.15
N THR A 24 -0.05 13.24 -6.07
CA THR A 24 1.31 13.46 -5.53
C THR A 24 1.43 13.23 -4.02
N ASN A 25 0.31 13.24 -3.29
CA ASN A 25 0.29 12.98 -1.84
C ASN A 25 0.09 11.50 -1.49
N ILE A 26 0.00 10.62 -2.48
CA ILE A 26 -0.08 9.17 -2.25
C ILE A 26 1.35 8.65 -2.04
N GLU A 27 1.94 9.01 -0.90
CA GLU A 27 3.16 8.37 -0.40
C GLU A 27 2.85 6.97 0.13
N ALA A 28 2.39 6.06 -0.73
CA ALA A 28 2.54 4.64 -0.46
C ALA A 28 3.98 4.23 -0.85
N ARG A 29 4.98 4.84 -0.21
CA ARG A 29 6.38 4.60 -0.58
C ARG A 29 6.86 3.18 -0.22
N TYR A 30 6.23 2.51 0.75
CA TYR A 30 6.64 1.18 1.21
C TYR A 30 5.46 0.38 1.76
N ILE A 31 5.42 -0.92 1.50
CA ILE A 31 4.62 -1.87 2.28
C ILE A 31 5.49 -2.23 3.49
N ASN A 32 5.08 -1.81 4.68
CA ASN A 32 5.81 -2.17 5.89
C ASN A 32 5.70 -3.70 6.10
N TYR A 33 6.83 -4.39 6.29
CA TYR A 33 6.84 -5.83 6.58
C TYR A 33 5.99 -6.19 7.82
N ARG A 34 5.83 -5.26 8.76
CA ARG A 34 4.93 -5.44 9.92
C ARG A 34 3.45 -5.49 9.53
N ASP A 35 3.07 -4.81 8.46
CA ASP A 35 1.69 -4.78 7.97
C ASP A 35 1.35 -6.07 7.19
N LEU A 36 2.36 -6.70 6.56
CA LEU A 36 2.23 -8.06 5.99
C LEU A 36 1.96 -9.12 7.08
N GLY A 37 2.57 -8.97 8.27
CA GLY A 37 2.42 -9.94 9.35
C GLY A 37 1.12 -9.82 10.16
N SER A 38 0.50 -8.63 10.16
CA SER A 38 -0.67 -8.33 11.03
C SER A 38 -2.02 -8.35 10.31
N GLY A 39 -2.03 -8.25 8.97
CA GLY A 39 -3.26 -8.25 8.18
C GLY A 39 -3.77 -9.64 7.77
N ASP A 40 -2.92 -10.68 7.79
CA ASP A 40 -3.28 -11.97 7.24
C ASP A 40 -4.21 -12.74 8.18
N HIS A 41 -5.50 -12.73 7.88
CA HIS A 41 -6.52 -13.45 8.63
C HIS A 41 -6.10 -14.92 8.77
N SER A 42 -6.35 -15.53 9.92
CA SER A 42 -6.09 -16.96 10.10
C SER A 42 -6.86 -17.76 9.04
N LEU A 43 -6.18 -18.69 8.36
CA LEU A 43 -6.85 -19.65 7.49
C LEU A 43 -7.95 -20.36 8.30
N ALA A 44 -9.12 -20.59 7.69
CA ALA A 44 -10.15 -21.43 8.27
C ALA A 44 -9.68 -22.89 8.25
N CYS A 45 -8.87 -23.25 9.23
CA CYS A 45 -8.25 -24.57 9.34
C CYS A 45 -9.25 -25.63 9.83
N ASP A 46 -9.12 -26.85 9.31
CA ASP A 46 -9.79 -28.01 9.90
C ASP A 46 -9.20 -28.30 11.30
N LYS A 47 -10.08 -28.38 12.30
CA LYS A 47 -9.71 -28.65 13.70
C LYS A 47 -9.24 -30.10 13.90
N ALA A 48 -9.71 -31.04 13.07
CA ALA A 48 -9.33 -32.45 13.16
C ALA A 48 -7.93 -32.70 12.59
N ASN A 49 -7.51 -31.91 11.60
CA ASN A 49 -6.24 -32.06 10.90
C ASN A 49 -5.46 -30.73 10.85
N PRO A 50 -4.98 -30.20 12.00
CA PRO A 50 -4.32 -28.90 12.04
C PRO A 50 -3.00 -28.87 11.25
N SER A 51 -2.36 -30.02 11.02
CA SER A 51 -1.09 -30.14 10.28
C SER A 51 -1.19 -29.84 8.79
N THR A 52 -2.40 -29.92 8.22
CA THR A 52 -2.65 -29.62 6.79
C THR A 52 -2.84 -28.12 6.55
N CYS A 53 -3.12 -27.36 7.61
CA CYS A 53 -3.34 -25.93 7.52
C CYS A 53 -2.04 -25.16 7.70
N LYS A 54 -1.22 -25.14 6.64
CA LYS A 54 -0.02 -24.33 6.59
C LYS A 54 -0.30 -23.06 5.78
N LYS A 55 -0.05 -21.91 6.38
CA LYS A 55 0.08 -20.67 5.60
C LYS A 55 1.25 -20.83 4.64
N GLN A 56 1.13 -20.24 3.46
CA GLN A 56 2.24 -20.25 2.53
C GLN A 56 3.43 -19.56 3.18
N GLU A 57 4.55 -20.26 3.27
CA GLU A 57 5.78 -19.69 3.80
C GLU A 57 6.15 -18.47 2.96
N VAL A 58 6.24 -17.32 3.63
CA VAL A 58 6.79 -16.12 3.00
C VAL A 58 8.25 -16.37 2.66
N ASN A 59 8.70 -15.77 1.55
CA ASN A 59 10.09 -15.87 1.11
C ASN A 59 11.03 -15.57 2.31
N PRO A 60 11.96 -16.49 2.66
CA PRO A 60 12.86 -16.30 3.80
C PRO A 60 13.84 -15.13 3.60
N TYR A 61 13.88 -14.53 2.40
CA TYR A 61 14.66 -13.33 2.15
C TYR A 61 14.16 -12.15 3.00
N HIS A 62 15.02 -11.71 3.92
CA HIS A 62 14.89 -10.42 4.56
C HIS A 62 15.72 -9.39 3.79
N ARG A 63 15.07 -8.31 3.35
CA ARG A 63 15.79 -7.17 2.79
C ARG A 63 16.73 -6.65 3.87
N GLY A 64 18.00 -6.50 3.53
CA GLY A 64 18.94 -5.78 4.40
C GLY A 64 18.50 -4.33 4.58
N CYS A 65 19.11 -3.63 5.52
CA CYS A 65 18.79 -2.22 5.71
C CYS A 65 19.16 -1.40 4.47
N GLU A 66 18.18 -0.66 3.94
CA GLU A 66 18.45 0.28 2.86
C GLU A 66 18.90 1.65 3.37
N THR A 67 19.59 2.41 2.51
CA THR A 67 19.98 3.80 2.80
C THR A 67 18.78 4.69 3.17
N ALA A 68 17.61 4.41 2.60
CA ALA A 68 16.35 5.07 2.94
C ALA A 68 15.85 4.77 4.36
N GLU A 69 16.21 3.62 4.93
CA GLU A 69 15.76 3.14 6.24
C GLU A 69 16.61 3.69 7.41
N ARG A 70 17.68 4.44 7.11
CA ARG A 70 18.54 5.14 8.08
C ARG A 70 18.96 4.25 9.26
N CYS A 71 19.35 3.01 8.98
CA CYS A 71 19.66 2.10 10.09
C CYS A 71 20.81 2.60 10.92
N ARG A 72 20.66 2.41 12.23
CA ARG A 72 21.75 2.61 13.16
C ARG A 72 22.81 1.57 12.87
N GLU A 73 24.02 2.03 12.61
CA GLU A 73 25.22 1.20 12.63
C GLU A 73 25.26 0.52 14.00
N SER A 74 25.01 -0.79 14.02
CA SER A 74 25.14 -1.56 15.25
C SER A 74 26.64 -1.74 15.50
N ARG A 75 27.13 -1.06 16.54
CA ARG A 75 28.51 -1.10 17.01
C ARG A 75 28.91 -2.51 17.45
#